data_AF-A0A1V9YBI7-F1
#
_entry.id   AF-A0A1V9YBI7-F1
#
_cell.length_a   1.000
_cell.length_b   1.000
_cell.length_c   1.000
_cell.angle_alpha   90.00
_cell.angle_beta   90.00
_cell.angle_gamma   90.00
#
_symmetry.space_group_name_H-M   'P 1'
#
loop_
_entity.id
_entity.type
_entity.pdbx_description
1 polymer ?
#
loop_
_entity_poly.entity_id
_entity_poly.type
_entity_poly.pdbx_seq_one_letter_code
_entity_poly.pdbx_strand_id
1 'polypeptide(L)' 'MQTQQQQKKTRMTGVPKFLRHLYSILTMEDPTIISRSKDGLAIQLYNVQRLENE' A
#
# COMPACT_ATOMS: atom_id res chain seq x y z
N MET A 1 6.99 32.65 9.62
CA MET A 1 6.71 32.17 8.25
C MET A 1 7.13 30.70 8.17
N GLN A 2 6.20 29.75 8.34
CA GLN A 2 6.50 28.31 8.24
C GLN A 2 6.49 27.91 6.76
N THR A 3 7.61 27.42 6.25
CA THR A 3 7.72 26.88 4.89
C THR A 3 7.10 25.48 4.86
N GLN A 4 5.93 25.37 4.23
CA GLN A 4 5.32 24.08 3.88
C GLN A 4 6.25 23.35 2.90
N GLN A 5 6.80 22.22 3.33
CA GLN A 5 7.51 21.30 2.44
C GLN A 5 6.49 20.65 1.51
N GLN A 6 6.41 21.13 0.27
CA GLN A 6 5.73 20.42 -0.82
C GLN A 6 6.40 19.06 -0.99
N GLN A 7 5.76 18.00 -0.50
CA GLN A 7 6.10 16.63 -0.87
C GLN A 7 5.92 16.51 -2.38
N LYS A 8 7.02 16.65 -3.12
CA LYS A 8 7.08 16.32 -4.54
C LYS A 8 6.56 14.89 -4.68
N LYS A 9 5.36 14.72 -5.23
CA LYS A 9 4.91 13.43 -5.74
C LYS A 9 5.85 13.07 -6.88
N THR A 10 6.94 12.37 -6.56
CA THR A 10 7.81 11.74 -7.53
C THR A 10 6.90 10.84 -8.35
N ARG A 11 6.63 11.23 -9.60
CA ARG A 11 6.02 10.32 -10.56
C ARG A 11 6.93 9.10 -10.60
N MET A 12 6.47 7.98 -10.04
CA MET A 12 7.16 6.70 -10.14
C MET A 12 7.06 6.18 -11.58
N THR A 13 7.70 6.88 -12.52
CA THR A 13 7.94 6.40 -13.88
C THR A 13 8.92 5.23 -13.74
N GLY A 14 8.42 4.01 -13.88
CA GLY A 14 9.22 2.79 -13.72
C GLY A 14 8.60 1.74 -12.81
N VAL A 15 7.67 2.12 -11.93
CA VAL A 15 6.96 1.14 -11.09
C VAL A 15 5.67 0.67 -11.78
N PRO A 16 5.53 -0.64 -12.05
CA PRO A 16 4.33 -1.21 -12.62
C PRO A 16 3.05 -0.74 -11.92
N LYS A 17 1.99 -0.50 -12.70
CA LYS A 17 0.68 -0.06 -12.18
C LYS A 17 0.16 -1.04 -11.11
N PHE A 18 0.42 -2.34 -11.30
CA PHE A 18 0.09 -3.38 -10.33
C PHE A 18 0.74 -3.12 -8.97
N LEU A 19 2.06 -2.92 -8.91
CA LEU A 19 2.75 -2.68 -7.64
C LEU A 19 2.31 -1.39 -6.96
N ARG A 20 1.94 -0.36 -7.74
CA ARG A 20 1.33 0.86 -7.19
C ARG A 20 -0.03 0.60 -6.55
N HIS A 21 -0.87 -0.21 -7.18
CA HIS A 21 -2.15 -0.61 -6.60
C HIS A 21 -1.95 -1.47 -5.36
N LEU A 22 -1.08 -2.48 -5.44
CA LEU A 22 -0.77 -3.36 -4.32
C LEU A 22 -0.28 -2.57 -3.10
N TYR A 23 0.61 -1.59 -3.30
CA TYR A 23 1.04 -0.72 -2.22
C TYR A 23 -0.11 0.09 -1.62
N SER A 24 -1.00 0.63 -2.46
CA SER A 24 -2.18 1.37 -2.00
C SER A 24 -3.08 0.49 -1.12
N ILE A 25 -3.38 -0.73 -1.58
CA ILE A 25 -4.15 -1.74 -0.83
C ILE A 25 -3.49 -1.97 0.53
N LEU A 26 -2.19 -2.27 0.56
CA LEU A 26 -1.44 -2.52 1.81
C LEU A 26 -1.39 -1.31 2.78
N THR A 27 -1.75 -0.11 2.33
CA THR A 27 -1.78 1.11 3.17
C THR A 27 -3.18 1.57 3.56
N MET A 28 -4.22 1.15 2.84
CA MET A 28 -5.59 1.63 3.02
C MET A 28 -6.54 0.56 3.53
N GLU A 29 -6.25 -0.71 3.25
CA GLU A 29 -7.12 -1.83 3.63
C GLU A 29 -7.10 -2.16 5.12
N ASP A 30 -8.15 -2.85 5.56
CA ASP A 30 -8.23 -3.43 6.89
C ASP A 30 -7.08 -4.43 7.10
N PRO A 31 -6.20 -4.21 8.09
CA PRO A 31 -5.04 -5.06 8.34
C PRO A 31 -5.41 -6.49 8.78
N THR A 32 -6.68 -6.74 9.12
CA THR A 32 -7.20 -8.09 9.39
C THR A 32 -7.61 -8.86 8.13
N ILE A 33 -7.55 -8.22 6.94
CA ILE A 33 -7.69 -8.85 5.63
C ILE A 33 -6.30 -8.99 4.99
N ILE A 34 -5.68 -7.82 4.88
CA ILE A 34 -4.50 -7.38 4.13
C ILE A 34 -3.35 -6.72 4.89
N SER A 35 -2.17 -7.31 5.12
CA SER A 35 -1.09 -6.47 5.69
C SER A 35 0.32 -6.85 5.30
N ARG A 36 1.26 -5.95 5.60
CA ARG A 36 2.68 -6.28 5.58
C ARG A 36 3.03 -7.00 6.88
N SER A 37 3.91 -7.99 6.76
CA SER A 37 4.64 -8.58 7.88
C SER A 37 5.31 -7.51 8.75
N LYS A 38 5.52 -7.84 10.03
CA LYS A 38 6.15 -6.93 11.00
C LYS A 38 7.55 -6.47 10.56
N ASP A 39 8.30 -7.33 9.87
CA ASP A 39 9.61 -6.99 9.31
C ASP A 39 9.53 -6.26 7.97
N GLY A 40 8.34 -6.19 7.36
CA GLY A 40 8.09 -5.52 6.10
C GLY A 40 8.61 -6.28 4.87
N LEU A 41 9.08 -7.53 5.03
CA LEU A 41 9.71 -8.30 3.95
C LEU A 41 8.71 -9.16 3.17
N ALA A 42 7.54 -9.40 3.75
CA ALA A 42 6.47 -10.20 3.17
C ALA A 42 5.09 -9.52 3.28
N ILE A 43 4.16 -10.01 2.47
CA ILE A 43 2.73 -9.68 2.53
C ILE A 43 2.00 -10.86 3.20
N GLN A 44 1.06 -10.54 4.06
CA GLN A 44 0.25 -11.50 4.80
C GLN A 44 -1.22 -11.34 4.40
N LEU A 45 -1.83 -12.45 4.02
CA LEU A 45 -3.25 -12.56 3.71
C LEU A 45 -3.93 -13.32 4.85
N TYR A 46 -4.93 -12.70 5.46
CA TYR A 46 -5.67 -13.29 6.58
C TYR A 46 -7.07 -13.72 6.19
N ASN A 47 -7.69 -13.03 5.22
CA ASN A 47 -9.02 -13.36 4.74
C ASN A 47 -9.15 -13.09 3.23
N VAL A 48 -8.89 -14.13 2.42
CA VAL A 48 -8.94 -14.04 0.95
C VAL A 48 -10.36 -13.75 0.46
N GLN A 49 -11.38 -14.34 1.09
CA GLN A 49 -12.76 -14.15 0.67
C GLN A 49 -13.21 -12.70 0.84
N ARG A 50 -12.80 -12.01 1.91
CA ARG A 50 -13.06 -10.58 2.05
C ARG A 50 -12.30 -9.76 1.00
N LEU A 51 -11.02 -10.08 0.77
CA LEU A 51 -10.19 -9.39 -0.21
C LEU A 51 -10.75 -9.45 -1.64
N GLU A 52 -11.41 -10.55 -2.01
CA GLU A 52 -12.03 -10.71 -3.33
C GLU A 52 -13.34 -9.92 -3.51
N ASN A 53 -13.97 -9.47 -2.43
CA ASN A 53 -15.32 -8.88 -2.44
C ASN A 53 -15.36 -7.37 -2.10
N GLU A 54 -14.23 -6.74 -1.81
CA GLU A 54 -14.08 -5.28 -1.60
C GLU A 54 -13.67 -4.57 -2.90
#